data_AF-A0A136HEY4-F1
#
_entry.id   AF-A0A136HEY4-F1
#
_cell.length_a   1.000
_cell.length_b   1.000
_cell.length_c   1.000
_cell.angle_alpha   90.00
_cell.angle_beta   90.00
_cell.angle_gamma   90.00
#
_symmetry.space_group_name_H-M   'P 1'
#
loop_
_entity.id
_entity.type
_entity.pdbx_description
1 polymer ?
#
loop_
_entity_poly.entity_id
_entity_poly.type
_entity_poly.pdbx_seq_one_letter_code
_entity_poly.pdbx_strand_id
1 'polypeptide(L)'
;MFFRLTAFLLWVLLYGFSGPSFAAGSVESAGIKVVSVMDKSKLEPLFPDPYVVGDKDTELELWPLFKQEVTGLNLVGYIYESINYSSIPGFMGIPYNLLVVMDTEGGFLDVRVLFHREPMFVGGVGEKPMFEFVEQYKGLSLMHNIKFNDNQGQRKPSDGKNTYLDGISGATASIRILNQTLLSSALKVARAKLGFGAGKDPDLIAKIDMELFTEMTWLSLIEQGLIRKVSITNRQAEELFTETRAAEIDEIANKYPNDLLTELYVMDLAIPSVGRNLLSPKSWKFLQDTLETGDHAMLVVSTGRYSFVHDKTLRGGISDRLFLRQEGLPIEMRDLDFSERVDLYNPEYTVKLPARLQKADWMVYRVIDTSGIDIALPLDFEFSISRGDDIVYLPTITKSFNFRYTVPEAYYFEPDSANKTWVSIWQKRQWDLTILAAGLIVLCVVLLKPKFVMAQPKHLQIFRTCYLVFTLFFIGWYAQGQLSIVNITGTIQSLMAGGNLNFFLYDPMTLVLWAFVILTFFIWGRGTFCGWLCPFG
;
A
#
# COMPACT_ATOMS: atom_id res chain seq x y z
N MET A 1 -59.80 -10.40 21.43
CA MET A 1 -59.20 -9.47 20.44
C MET A 1 -57.72 -9.18 20.74
N PHE A 2 -57.33 -8.95 21.99
CA PHE A 2 -55.92 -8.73 22.40
C PHE A 2 -54.96 -9.91 22.16
N PHE A 3 -55.42 -11.15 22.28
CA PHE A 3 -54.56 -12.34 22.10
C PHE A 3 -54.22 -12.67 20.63
N ARG A 4 -55.00 -12.14 19.67
CA ARG A 4 -54.71 -12.30 18.23
C ARG A 4 -53.77 -11.20 17.72
N LEU A 5 -53.73 -10.04 18.37
CA LEU A 5 -52.82 -8.95 18.02
C LEU A 5 -51.38 -9.26 18.45
N THR A 6 -51.20 -9.91 19.61
CA THR A 6 -49.87 -10.32 20.10
C THR A 6 -49.27 -11.46 19.27
N ALA A 7 -50.08 -12.43 18.84
CA ALA A 7 -49.64 -13.50 17.95
C ALA A 7 -49.28 -12.97 16.54
N PHE A 8 -50.02 -11.98 16.03
CA PHE A 8 -49.73 -11.36 14.74
C PHE A 8 -48.47 -10.48 14.78
N LEU A 9 -48.23 -9.74 15.88
CA LEU A 9 -46.99 -9.00 16.10
C LEU A 9 -45.76 -9.93 16.26
N LEU A 10 -45.92 -11.07 16.95
CA LEU A 10 -44.87 -12.10 17.04
C LEU A 10 -44.60 -12.76 15.68
N TRP A 11 -45.63 -12.95 14.86
CA TRP A 11 -45.49 -13.53 13.53
C TRP A 11 -44.83 -12.54 12.54
N VAL A 12 -45.15 -11.25 12.62
CA VAL A 12 -44.48 -10.19 11.84
C VAL A 12 -43.03 -9.98 12.29
N LEU A 13 -42.71 -10.12 13.58
CA LEU A 13 -41.34 -10.08 14.09
C LEU A 13 -40.51 -11.33 13.72
N LEU A 14 -41.15 -12.51 13.61
CA LEU A 14 -40.47 -13.76 13.23
C LEU A 14 -40.32 -13.94 11.71
N TYR A 15 -41.23 -13.39 10.89
CA TYR A 15 -41.17 -13.48 9.42
C TYR A 15 -40.63 -12.22 8.73
N GLY A 16 -40.55 -11.08 9.41
CA GLY A 16 -39.85 -9.89 8.90
C GLY A 16 -38.31 -10.06 8.83
N PHE A 17 -37.78 -11.16 9.38
CA PHE A 17 -36.35 -11.45 9.50
C PHE A 17 -35.82 -12.51 8.50
N SER A 18 -36.60 -12.90 7.49
CA SER A 18 -36.12 -13.77 6.40
C SER A 18 -35.66 -13.01 5.14
N GLY A 19 -35.38 -11.72 5.26
CA GLY A 19 -34.59 -11.00 4.26
C GLY A 19 -33.11 -11.27 4.48
N PRO A 20 -32.29 -11.52 3.43
CA PRO A 20 -30.85 -11.58 3.59
C PRO A 20 -30.40 -10.26 4.21
N SER A 21 -29.84 -10.35 5.41
CA SER A 21 -29.21 -9.20 6.06
C SER A 21 -28.11 -8.71 5.14
N PHE A 22 -28.35 -7.61 4.43
CA PHE A 22 -27.31 -6.75 3.88
C PHE A 22 -26.62 -6.03 5.04
N ALA A 23 -25.98 -6.80 5.92
CA ALA A 23 -24.84 -6.32 6.67
C ALA A 23 -23.65 -6.55 5.75
N ALA A 24 -23.23 -5.50 5.04
CA ALA A 24 -21.93 -5.45 4.40
C ALA A 24 -20.85 -5.39 5.50
N GLY A 25 -20.74 -6.47 6.27
CA GLY A 25 -19.46 -6.87 6.82
C GLY A 25 -18.68 -7.39 5.64
N SER A 26 -17.65 -6.66 5.23
CA SER A 26 -16.58 -7.23 4.43
C SER A 26 -16.15 -8.51 5.13
N VAL A 27 -16.60 -9.65 4.60
CA VAL A 27 -15.89 -10.89 4.79
C VAL A 27 -14.57 -10.65 4.08
N GLU A 28 -13.60 -10.08 4.80
CA GLU A 28 -12.21 -10.35 4.52
C GLU A 28 -12.16 -11.87 4.47
N SER A 29 -11.97 -12.40 3.26
CA SER A 29 -11.61 -13.79 3.10
C SER A 29 -10.48 -14.03 4.09
N ALA A 30 -10.60 -15.08 4.91
CA ALA A 30 -9.51 -15.54 5.75
C ALA A 30 -8.37 -15.97 4.81
N GLY A 31 -7.62 -14.99 4.33
CA GLY A 31 -6.50 -15.15 3.42
C GLY A 31 -5.42 -15.91 4.16
N ILE A 32 -4.70 -16.76 3.44
CA ILE A 32 -3.51 -17.41 3.97
C ILE A 32 -2.52 -16.29 4.31
N LYS A 33 -2.33 -16.04 5.61
CA LYS A 33 -1.35 -15.07 6.10
C LYS A 33 0.04 -15.71 6.07
N VAL A 34 0.87 -15.26 5.13
CA VAL A 34 2.30 -15.59 5.13
C VAL A 34 2.96 -14.74 6.21
N VAL A 35 3.79 -15.36 7.04
CA VAL A 35 4.48 -14.71 8.16
C VAL A 35 5.99 -14.82 7.97
N SER A 36 6.73 -13.90 8.60
CA SER A 36 8.18 -14.00 8.72
C SER A 36 8.57 -15.31 9.41
N VAL A 37 9.54 -16.03 8.82
CA VAL A 37 9.98 -17.35 9.28
C VAL A 37 11.45 -17.40 9.67
N MET A 38 12.21 -16.34 9.37
CA MET A 38 13.65 -16.28 9.65
C MET A 38 13.90 -15.80 11.08
N ASP A 39 14.86 -16.46 11.71
CA ASP A 39 15.45 -16.09 12.99
C ASP A 39 16.98 -16.08 12.84
N LYS A 40 17.67 -15.60 13.87
CA LYS A 40 19.13 -15.46 13.83
C LYS A 40 19.83 -16.79 13.56
N SER A 41 19.37 -17.88 14.18
CA SER A 41 19.97 -19.22 14.02
C SER A 41 19.79 -19.81 12.63
N LYS A 42 18.74 -19.44 11.89
CA LYS A 42 18.58 -19.78 10.46
C LYS A 42 19.39 -18.87 9.53
N LEU A 43 19.66 -17.64 9.93
CA LEU A 43 20.43 -16.68 9.11
C LEU A 43 21.94 -16.91 9.20
N GLU A 44 22.49 -17.17 10.38
CA GLU A 44 23.94 -17.37 10.60
C GLU A 44 24.56 -18.41 9.63
N PRO A 45 23.96 -19.59 9.37
CA PRO A 45 24.50 -20.55 8.41
C PRO A 45 24.51 -20.07 6.95
N LEU A 46 23.67 -19.09 6.59
CA LEU A 46 23.59 -18.55 5.23
C LEU A 46 24.68 -17.51 4.95
N PHE A 47 25.29 -16.95 5.99
CA PHE A 47 26.32 -15.92 5.93
C PHE A 47 27.56 -16.37 6.72
N PRO A 48 28.37 -17.28 6.15
CA PRO A 48 29.60 -17.74 6.80
C PRO A 48 30.67 -16.63 6.84
N ASP A 49 31.76 -16.90 7.54
CA ASP A 49 32.92 -16.01 7.65
C ASP A 49 33.30 -15.37 6.29
N PRO A 50 33.52 -14.05 6.23
CA PRO A 50 33.70 -13.12 7.36
C PRO A 50 32.42 -12.39 7.83
N TYR A 51 31.22 -12.86 7.48
CA TYR A 51 29.98 -12.17 7.84
C TYR A 51 29.46 -12.58 9.22
N VAL A 52 28.86 -11.63 9.94
CA VAL A 52 28.24 -11.83 11.25
C VAL A 52 26.87 -11.17 11.26
N VAL A 53 25.82 -11.95 11.55
CA VAL A 53 24.45 -11.45 11.68
C VAL A 53 24.27 -10.86 13.08
N GLY A 54 23.87 -9.59 13.16
CA GLY A 54 23.57 -8.94 14.44
C GLY A 54 22.18 -9.30 14.99
N ASP A 55 21.82 -8.67 16.11
CA ASP A 55 20.52 -8.88 16.72
C ASP A 55 19.41 -8.16 15.94
N LYS A 56 18.21 -8.76 15.91
CA LYS A 56 17.07 -8.23 15.16
C LYS A 56 16.64 -6.89 15.73
N ASP A 57 16.52 -5.88 14.88
CA ASP A 57 15.77 -4.67 15.18
C ASP A 57 14.28 -5.02 15.23
N THR A 58 13.69 -5.01 16.42
CA THR A 58 12.28 -5.39 16.62
C THR A 58 11.28 -4.34 16.14
N GLU A 59 11.71 -3.08 16.01
CA GLU A 59 10.84 -2.00 15.55
C GLU A 59 10.70 -2.06 14.04
N LEU A 60 11.81 -2.29 13.34
CA LEU A 60 11.83 -2.32 11.87
C LEU A 60 11.83 -3.73 11.30
N GLU A 61 11.88 -4.78 12.12
CA GLU A 61 11.86 -6.18 11.71
C GLU A 61 12.99 -6.60 10.73
N LEU A 62 14.18 -6.05 10.92
CA LEU A 62 15.39 -6.31 10.10
C LEU A 62 16.59 -6.74 10.94
N TRP A 63 17.59 -7.34 10.31
CA TRP A 63 18.83 -7.77 10.96
C TRP A 63 20.03 -7.03 10.36
N PRO A 64 20.88 -6.37 11.16
CA PRO A 64 22.11 -5.79 10.65
C PRO A 64 23.10 -6.90 10.28
N LEU A 65 23.76 -6.75 9.14
CA LEU A 65 24.81 -7.63 8.66
C LEU A 65 26.16 -6.92 8.82
N PHE A 66 27.06 -7.53 9.56
CA PHE A 66 28.42 -7.05 9.77
C PHE A 66 29.41 -7.90 8.99
N LYS A 67 30.53 -7.29 8.63
CA LYS A 67 31.72 -7.98 8.15
C LYS A 67 32.83 -7.83 9.18
N GLN A 68 33.42 -8.95 9.55
CA GLN A 68 34.55 -8.98 10.46
C GLN A 68 35.81 -8.53 9.74
N GLU A 69 36.35 -7.40 10.20
CA GLU A 69 37.62 -6.82 9.76
C GLU A 69 38.62 -6.82 10.91
N VAL A 70 39.89 -6.58 10.59
CA VAL A 70 40.98 -6.54 11.60
C VAL A 70 40.73 -5.47 12.67
N THR A 71 40.01 -4.40 12.31
CA THR A 71 39.68 -3.25 13.16
C THR A 71 38.37 -3.39 13.93
N GLY A 72 37.59 -4.46 13.70
CA GLY A 72 36.31 -4.71 14.38
C GLY A 72 35.21 -5.21 13.44
N LEU A 73 33.96 -5.08 13.87
CA LEU A 73 32.78 -5.37 13.05
C LEU A 73 32.36 -4.12 12.28
N ASN A 74 32.40 -4.19 10.96
CA ASN A 74 31.96 -3.12 10.08
C ASN A 74 30.55 -3.44 9.56
N LEU A 75 29.61 -2.49 9.66
CA LEU A 75 28.25 -2.67 9.15
C LEU A 75 28.31 -2.66 7.61
N VAL A 76 27.91 -3.75 6.98
CA VAL A 76 27.91 -3.89 5.52
C VAL A 76 26.51 -3.87 4.91
N GLY A 77 25.47 -4.04 5.71
CA GLY A 77 24.11 -4.00 5.21
C GLY A 77 23.06 -4.46 6.21
N TYR A 78 21.88 -4.73 5.67
CA TYR A 78 20.71 -5.20 6.40
C TYR A 78 20.07 -6.38 5.68
N ILE A 79 19.61 -7.35 6.45
CA ILE A 79 18.84 -8.50 6.00
C ILE A 79 17.40 -8.31 6.45
N TYR A 80 16.43 -8.65 5.60
CA TYR A 80 15.02 -8.61 5.98
C TYR A 80 14.16 -9.57 5.13
N GLU A 81 12.96 -9.85 5.62
CA GLU A 81 11.95 -10.61 4.89
C GLU A 81 10.96 -9.66 4.21
N SER A 82 10.74 -9.81 2.91
CA SER A 82 9.88 -8.90 2.13
C SER A 82 8.45 -8.82 2.66
N ILE A 83 7.96 -9.91 3.25
CA ILE A 83 6.59 -10.01 3.78
C ILE A 83 6.30 -9.01 4.91
N ASN A 84 7.34 -8.56 5.62
CA ASN A 84 7.21 -7.57 6.71
C ASN A 84 7.01 -6.14 6.18
N TYR A 85 7.29 -5.90 4.89
CA TYR A 85 7.25 -4.56 4.29
C TYR A 85 6.26 -4.49 3.12
N SER A 86 6.19 -5.53 2.30
CA SER A 86 5.38 -5.57 1.08
C SER A 86 4.78 -6.95 0.88
N SER A 87 3.47 -7.07 1.11
CA SER A 87 2.71 -8.32 0.99
C SER A 87 1.82 -8.31 -0.26
N ILE A 88 2.43 -8.13 -1.45
CA ILE A 88 1.69 -8.08 -2.71
C ILE A 88 1.19 -9.48 -3.05
N PRO A 89 -0.13 -9.70 -3.22
CA PRO A 89 -0.67 -11.00 -3.53
C PRO A 89 -0.17 -11.53 -4.89
N GLY A 90 0.24 -12.80 -4.90
CA GLY A 90 0.55 -13.56 -6.12
C GLY A 90 -0.68 -13.91 -6.95
N PHE A 91 -0.51 -14.70 -8.01
CA PHE A 91 -1.62 -15.12 -8.88
C PHE A 91 -2.71 -15.90 -8.13
N MET A 92 -2.33 -16.67 -7.11
CA MET A 92 -3.28 -17.38 -6.23
C MET A 92 -3.76 -16.55 -5.02
N GLY A 93 -3.49 -15.25 -5.00
CA GLY A 93 -3.82 -14.38 -3.87
C GLY A 93 -2.94 -14.58 -2.64
N ILE A 94 -1.85 -15.35 -2.76
CA ILE A 94 -0.89 -15.61 -1.67
C ILE A 94 0.39 -14.83 -1.97
N PRO A 95 0.89 -13.99 -1.06
CA PRO A 95 2.07 -13.18 -1.30
C PRO A 95 3.37 -13.99 -1.31
N TYR A 96 4.39 -13.45 -1.97
CA TYR A 96 5.76 -13.96 -1.87
C TYR A 96 6.39 -13.59 -0.52
N ASN A 97 7.31 -14.44 -0.05
CA ASN A 97 8.28 -14.05 0.97
C ASN A 97 9.69 -14.22 0.41
N LEU A 98 10.43 -13.12 0.34
CA LEU A 98 11.80 -13.05 -0.14
C LEU A 98 12.72 -12.69 1.02
N LEU A 99 13.87 -13.35 1.14
CA LEU A 99 14.98 -12.90 1.96
C LEU A 99 15.81 -11.92 1.13
N VAL A 100 15.88 -10.68 1.56
CA VAL A 100 16.61 -9.63 0.85
C VAL A 100 17.76 -9.16 1.72
N VAL A 101 18.95 -9.06 1.12
CA VAL A 101 20.14 -8.53 1.74
C VAL A 101 20.57 -7.31 0.96
N MET A 102 20.59 -6.16 1.62
CA MET A 102 20.88 -4.87 1.01
C MET A 102 22.04 -4.22 1.74
N ASP A 103 22.97 -3.61 1.01
CA ASP A 103 24.02 -2.80 1.60
C ASP A 103 23.50 -1.44 2.10
N THR A 104 24.38 -0.66 2.72
CA THR A 104 24.05 0.65 3.27
C THR A 104 23.82 1.75 2.22
N GLU A 105 24.13 1.48 0.95
CA GLU A 105 23.97 2.40 -0.19
C GLU A 105 22.76 2.04 -1.07
N GLY A 106 22.02 0.98 -0.73
CA GLY A 106 20.86 0.50 -1.49
C GLY A 106 21.19 -0.50 -2.60
N GLY A 107 22.39 -1.08 -2.61
CA GLY A 107 22.78 -2.20 -3.45
C GLY A 107 22.29 -3.55 -2.91
N PHE A 108 21.87 -4.44 -3.79
CA PHE A 108 21.45 -5.80 -3.44
C PHE A 108 22.67 -6.72 -3.33
N LEU A 109 22.97 -7.19 -2.11
CA LEU A 109 24.05 -8.14 -1.84
C LEU A 109 23.64 -9.59 -2.13
N ASP A 110 22.40 -9.94 -1.83
CA ASP A 110 21.81 -11.26 -2.07
C ASP A 110 20.27 -11.18 -2.02
N VAL A 111 19.58 -12.02 -2.81
CA VAL A 111 18.12 -12.14 -2.81
C VAL A 111 17.74 -13.60 -2.95
N ARG A 112 16.90 -14.11 -2.05
CA ARG A 112 16.44 -15.50 -2.08
C ARG A 112 14.94 -15.59 -1.91
N VAL A 113 14.32 -16.56 -2.58
CA VAL A 113 12.89 -16.84 -2.38
C VAL A 113 12.75 -17.78 -1.18
N LEU A 114 12.07 -17.34 -0.12
CA LEU A 114 11.77 -18.17 1.06
C LEU A 114 10.45 -18.92 0.90
N PHE A 115 9.45 -18.28 0.31
CA PHE A 115 8.14 -18.85 0.10
C PHE A 115 7.44 -18.27 -1.12
N HIS A 116 6.75 -19.13 -1.86
CA HIS A 116 5.83 -18.73 -2.93
C HIS A 116 4.76 -19.81 -3.13
N ARG A 117 3.65 -19.42 -3.76
CA ARG A 117 2.58 -20.32 -4.19
C ARG A 117 2.09 -19.87 -5.56
N GLU A 118 2.95 -20.04 -6.56
CA GLU A 118 2.66 -19.67 -7.94
C GLU A 118 2.47 -20.91 -8.80
N PRO A 119 1.33 -21.07 -9.50
CA PRO A 119 1.03 -22.25 -10.30
C PRO A 119 2.10 -22.52 -11.36
N MET A 120 2.63 -21.45 -11.96
CA MET A 120 3.66 -21.55 -13.00
C MET A 120 4.98 -22.13 -12.51
N PHE A 121 5.33 -21.98 -11.22
CA PHE A 121 6.57 -22.52 -10.67
C PHE A 121 6.37 -23.84 -9.95
N VAL A 122 5.21 -24.04 -9.30
CA VAL A 122 4.89 -25.28 -8.57
C VAL A 122 4.53 -26.43 -9.53
N GLY A 123 3.85 -26.15 -10.64
CA GLY A 123 3.40 -27.16 -11.61
C GLY A 123 3.73 -26.86 -13.07
N GLY A 124 4.34 -25.70 -13.38
CA GLY A 124 4.68 -25.27 -14.73
C GLY A 124 6.16 -25.45 -15.06
N VAL A 125 6.88 -24.34 -15.25
CA VAL A 125 8.30 -24.28 -15.68
C VAL A 125 9.30 -24.72 -14.58
N GLY A 126 8.81 -25.00 -13.38
CA GLY A 126 9.61 -25.37 -12.21
C GLY A 126 10.14 -24.15 -11.44
N GLU A 127 10.65 -24.37 -10.22
CA GLU A 127 11.14 -23.30 -9.35
C GLU A 127 12.55 -22.79 -9.71
N LYS A 128 13.37 -23.64 -10.36
CA LYS A 128 14.75 -23.30 -10.70
C LYS A 128 14.89 -21.99 -11.51
N PRO A 129 14.11 -21.76 -12.57
CA PRO A 129 14.14 -20.48 -13.30
C PRO A 129 13.84 -19.26 -12.43
N MET A 130 12.96 -19.39 -11.43
CA MET A 130 12.63 -18.30 -10.50
C MET A 130 13.81 -18.00 -9.56
N PHE A 131 14.53 -19.02 -9.10
CA PHE A 131 15.75 -18.83 -8.30
C PHE A 131 16.86 -18.18 -9.14
N GLU A 132 17.07 -18.64 -10.38
CA GLU A 132 18.01 -18.03 -11.32
C GLU A 132 17.64 -16.57 -11.65
N PHE A 133 16.35 -16.22 -11.64
CA PHE A 133 15.89 -14.84 -11.81
C PHE A 133 16.30 -13.93 -10.64
N VAL A 134 16.09 -14.35 -9.39
CA VAL A 134 16.43 -13.51 -8.23
C VAL A 134 17.94 -13.35 -8.04
N GLU A 135 18.74 -14.32 -8.47
CA GLU A 135 20.20 -14.22 -8.45
C GLU A 135 20.73 -13.06 -9.31
N GLN A 136 20.00 -12.63 -10.35
CA GLN A 136 20.40 -11.51 -11.21
C GLN A 136 20.38 -10.16 -10.49
N TYR A 137 19.73 -10.03 -9.33
CA TYR A 137 19.71 -8.77 -8.56
C TYR A 137 21.04 -8.52 -7.86
N LYS A 138 21.86 -9.55 -7.63
CA LYS A 138 23.13 -9.41 -6.92
C LYS A 138 24.04 -8.42 -7.64
N GLY A 139 24.45 -7.37 -6.92
CA GLY A 139 25.28 -6.29 -7.45
C GLY A 139 24.53 -5.19 -8.20
N LEU A 140 23.19 -5.26 -8.29
CA LEU A 140 22.36 -4.16 -8.77
C LEU A 140 22.05 -3.18 -7.65
N SER A 141 21.74 -1.93 -8.02
CA SER A 141 21.34 -0.89 -7.08
C SER A 141 19.85 -0.56 -7.22
N LEU A 142 19.19 -0.36 -6.08
CA LEU A 142 17.83 0.17 -6.00
C LEU A 142 17.71 1.58 -6.62
N MET A 143 18.83 2.29 -6.82
CA MET A 143 18.86 3.62 -7.45
C MET A 143 18.67 3.57 -8.97
N HIS A 144 18.79 2.40 -9.59
CA HIS A 144 18.59 2.21 -11.02
C HIS A 144 17.15 1.79 -11.33
N ASN A 145 16.66 2.14 -12.51
CA ASN A 145 15.36 1.63 -12.98
C ASN A 145 15.54 0.19 -13.46
N ILE A 146 15.13 -0.78 -12.65
CA ILE A 146 15.21 -2.20 -12.96
C ILE A 146 13.97 -2.62 -13.75
N LYS A 147 14.17 -3.20 -14.93
CA LYS A 147 13.13 -3.75 -15.81
C LYS A 147 13.51 -5.18 -16.20
N PHE A 148 12.56 -5.96 -16.68
CA PHE A 148 12.84 -7.28 -17.26
C PHE A 148 12.27 -7.38 -18.68
N ASN A 149 12.95 -8.13 -19.54
CA ASN A 149 12.56 -8.31 -20.93
C ASN A 149 11.86 -9.67 -21.10
N ASP A 150 10.70 -9.69 -21.76
CA ASP A 150 9.92 -10.92 -21.98
C ASP A 150 10.53 -11.84 -23.07
N ASN A 151 11.38 -11.28 -23.93
CA ASN A 151 12.04 -12.02 -25.00
C ASN A 151 13.46 -12.42 -24.61
N GLN A 152 13.68 -13.71 -24.32
CA GLN A 152 15.03 -14.27 -24.15
C GLN A 152 15.89 -14.00 -25.38
N GLY A 153 17.09 -13.46 -25.18
CA GLY A 153 18.12 -13.34 -26.22
C GLY A 153 18.31 -11.96 -26.86
N GLN A 154 17.49 -10.96 -26.51
CA GLN A 154 17.75 -9.55 -26.85
C GLN A 154 18.13 -8.78 -25.59
N ARG A 155 19.39 -8.92 -25.15
CA ARG A 155 19.95 -7.99 -24.16
C ARG A 155 20.05 -6.61 -24.82
N LYS A 156 19.12 -5.72 -24.50
CA LYS A 156 19.37 -4.29 -24.67
C LYS A 156 20.54 -3.93 -23.76
N PRO A 157 21.60 -3.26 -24.26
CA PRO A 157 22.65 -2.74 -23.39
C PRO A 157 22.01 -1.90 -22.28
N SER A 158 22.52 -2.04 -21.05
CA SER A 158 22.19 -1.14 -19.96
C SER A 158 22.61 0.27 -20.41
N ASP A 159 21.64 1.12 -20.72
CA ASP A 159 21.86 2.54 -20.96
C ASP A 159 21.75 3.18 -19.59
N GLY A 160 22.81 3.82 -19.09
CA GLY A 160 23.19 4.07 -17.68
C GLY A 160 22.13 4.45 -16.62
N LYS A 161 20.85 4.58 -16.96
CA LYS A 161 19.68 4.74 -16.10
C LYS A 161 18.76 3.51 -16.02
N ASN A 162 18.73 2.64 -17.02
CA ASN A 162 17.88 1.44 -17.10
C ASN A 162 18.73 0.17 -17.02
N THR A 163 18.42 -0.70 -16.06
CA THR A 163 18.99 -2.05 -15.99
C THR A 163 17.95 -3.06 -16.45
N TYR A 164 18.29 -3.91 -17.41
CA TYR A 164 17.41 -4.95 -17.94
C TYR A 164 17.82 -6.34 -17.44
N LEU A 165 16.87 -7.04 -16.84
CA LEU A 165 16.97 -8.44 -16.40
C LEU A 165 16.38 -9.39 -17.43
N ASP A 166 16.91 -10.60 -17.47
CA ASP A 166 16.42 -11.67 -18.32
C ASP A 166 15.12 -12.25 -17.70
N GLY A 167 13.98 -12.10 -18.39
CA GLY A 167 12.69 -12.63 -17.94
C GLY A 167 12.52 -14.13 -18.12
N ILE A 168 11.43 -14.68 -17.57
CA ILE A 168 11.09 -16.11 -17.69
C ILE A 168 9.92 -16.27 -18.66
N SER A 169 10.18 -16.91 -19.80
CA SER A 169 9.16 -17.20 -20.81
C SER A 169 7.99 -17.99 -20.20
N GLY A 170 6.77 -17.51 -20.43
CA GLY A 170 5.54 -18.13 -19.92
C GLY A 170 5.23 -17.87 -18.44
N ALA A 171 6.12 -17.23 -17.67
CA ALA A 171 5.92 -16.90 -16.26
C ALA A 171 6.04 -15.39 -15.96
N THR A 172 5.89 -14.53 -16.98
CA THR A 172 5.99 -13.07 -16.90
C THR A 172 5.15 -12.47 -15.78
N ALA A 173 3.88 -12.90 -15.63
CA ALA A 173 2.99 -12.35 -14.62
C ALA A 173 3.45 -12.67 -13.18
N SER A 174 3.93 -13.89 -12.93
CA SER A 174 4.42 -14.33 -11.63
C SER A 174 5.74 -13.65 -11.28
N ILE A 175 6.69 -13.57 -12.22
CA ILE A 175 7.96 -12.85 -12.03
C ILE A 175 7.76 -11.35 -11.82
N ARG A 176 6.78 -10.76 -12.50
CA ARG A 176 6.41 -9.36 -12.27
C ARG A 176 6.04 -9.10 -10.82
N ILE A 177 5.18 -9.93 -10.23
CA ILE A 177 4.75 -9.75 -8.84
C ILE A 177 5.94 -9.95 -7.89
N LEU A 178 6.82 -10.90 -8.20
CA LEU A 178 8.06 -11.10 -7.45
C LEU A 178 8.94 -9.84 -7.47
N ASN A 179 9.24 -9.29 -8.66
CA ASN A 179 10.02 -8.06 -8.83
C ASN A 179 9.39 -6.90 -8.05
N GLN A 180 8.08 -6.71 -8.19
CA GLN A 180 7.35 -5.64 -7.52
C GLN A 180 7.40 -5.78 -6.00
N THR A 181 7.30 -7.01 -5.48
CA THR A 181 7.44 -7.31 -4.05
C THR A 181 8.84 -6.98 -3.54
N LEU A 182 9.87 -7.36 -4.31
CA LEU A 182 11.27 -7.07 -3.99
C LEU A 182 11.54 -5.56 -3.96
N LEU A 183 11.24 -4.83 -5.04
CA LEU A 183 11.53 -3.41 -5.15
C LEU A 183 10.70 -2.58 -4.14
N SER A 184 9.42 -2.90 -3.95
CA SER A 184 8.57 -2.17 -2.99
C SER A 184 9.02 -2.37 -1.54
N SER A 185 9.37 -3.60 -1.16
CA SER A 185 9.93 -3.86 0.18
C SER A 185 11.29 -3.19 0.36
N ALA A 186 12.14 -3.21 -0.67
CA ALA A 186 13.44 -2.54 -0.69
C ALA A 186 13.33 -1.02 -0.50
N LEU A 187 12.41 -0.36 -1.21
CA LEU A 187 12.14 1.07 -1.07
C LEU A 187 11.73 1.44 0.36
N LYS A 188 10.89 0.63 1.00
CA LYS A 188 10.48 0.87 2.40
C LYS A 188 11.65 0.76 3.38
N VAL A 189 12.50 -0.25 3.23
CA VAL A 189 13.71 -0.42 4.07
C VAL A 189 14.71 0.71 3.82
N ALA A 190 14.94 1.06 2.55
CA ALA A 190 15.82 2.14 2.15
C ALA A 190 15.39 3.47 2.80
N ARG A 191 14.07 3.73 2.85
CA ARG A 191 13.55 4.92 3.52
C ARG A 191 13.69 4.90 5.04
N ALA A 192 13.40 3.75 5.65
CA ALA A 192 13.42 3.62 7.10
C ALA A 192 14.85 3.60 7.70
N LYS A 193 15.85 3.06 6.99
CA LYS A 193 17.20 2.84 7.53
C LYS A 193 18.36 3.48 6.78
N LEU A 194 18.24 3.70 5.48
CA LEU A 194 19.37 4.16 4.66
C LEU A 194 19.38 5.68 4.46
N GLY A 195 18.44 6.40 5.10
CA GLY A 195 18.38 7.85 5.03
C GLY A 195 17.82 8.40 3.71
N PHE A 196 17.25 7.55 2.86
CA PHE A 196 16.53 7.99 1.66
C PHE A 196 15.15 8.51 2.05
N GLY A 197 14.79 9.76 1.72
CA GLY A 197 13.47 10.32 2.04
C GLY A 197 13.19 10.52 3.53
N ALA A 198 13.81 11.54 4.11
CA ALA A 198 13.47 12.27 5.36
C ALA A 198 12.98 11.48 6.61
N GLY A 199 13.06 10.15 6.67
CA GLY A 199 12.69 9.34 7.83
C GLY A 199 11.20 9.39 8.20
N LYS A 200 10.28 9.69 7.27
CA LYS A 200 8.84 9.58 7.53
C LYS A 200 8.44 8.10 7.60
N ASP A 201 7.77 7.75 8.69
CA ASP A 201 7.18 6.44 8.92
C ASP A 201 6.19 6.09 7.78
N PRO A 202 6.25 4.89 7.17
CA PRO A 202 5.36 4.49 6.09
C PRO A 202 3.86 4.64 6.39
N ASP A 203 3.48 4.55 7.66
CA ASP A 203 2.08 4.70 8.07
C ASP A 203 1.63 6.17 8.20
N LEU A 204 2.57 7.13 8.11
CA LEU A 204 2.33 8.57 8.15
C LEU A 204 2.45 9.22 6.77
N ILE A 205 2.58 8.41 5.72
CA ILE A 205 2.55 8.86 4.33
C ILE A 205 1.21 9.52 4.03
N ALA A 206 1.23 10.69 3.40
CA ALA A 206 0.00 11.41 3.07
C ALA A 206 -0.86 10.63 2.07
N LYS A 207 -2.18 10.67 2.27
CA LYS A 207 -3.17 9.97 1.44
C LYS A 207 -4.10 10.98 0.79
N ILE A 208 -4.57 10.64 -0.41
CA ILE A 208 -5.55 11.46 -1.15
C ILE A 208 -6.84 11.58 -0.32
N ASP A 209 -7.36 12.80 -0.23
CA ASP A 209 -8.70 13.02 0.32
C ASP A 209 -9.75 12.60 -0.72
N MET A 210 -10.36 11.44 -0.47
CA MET A 210 -11.37 10.85 -1.35
C MET A 210 -12.75 11.53 -1.23
N GLU A 211 -12.98 12.32 -0.19
CA GLU A 211 -14.25 13.03 0.04
C GLU A 211 -14.26 14.42 -0.63
N LEU A 212 -13.09 15.01 -0.86
CA LEU A 212 -12.97 16.32 -1.49
C LEU A 212 -13.18 16.27 -3.00
N PHE A 213 -14.33 16.79 -3.44
CA PHE A 213 -14.63 17.02 -4.86
C PHE A 213 -15.05 18.46 -5.14
N THR A 214 -14.46 19.01 -6.20
CA THR A 214 -14.76 20.35 -6.70
C THR A 214 -14.87 20.33 -8.23
N GLU A 215 -15.94 20.90 -8.78
CA GLU A 215 -16.13 21.00 -10.23
C GLU A 215 -15.20 22.06 -10.82
N MET A 216 -14.41 21.69 -11.83
CA MET A 216 -13.36 22.54 -12.40
C MET A 216 -13.23 22.36 -13.91
N THR A 217 -12.82 23.44 -14.57
CA THR A 217 -12.40 23.39 -15.98
C THR A 217 -10.93 22.97 -16.09
N TRP A 218 -10.51 22.52 -17.27
CA TRP A 218 -9.11 22.20 -17.56
C TRP A 218 -8.14 23.33 -17.18
N LEU A 219 -8.50 24.59 -17.45
CA LEU A 219 -7.66 25.73 -17.12
C LEU A 219 -7.56 25.92 -15.59
N SER A 220 -8.68 25.80 -14.87
CA SER A 220 -8.69 25.86 -13.40
C SER A 220 -7.83 24.76 -12.77
N LEU A 221 -7.83 23.55 -13.33
CA LEU A 221 -6.99 22.46 -12.85
C LEU A 221 -5.48 22.78 -13.00
N ILE A 222 -5.08 23.47 -14.07
CA ILE A 222 -3.71 23.96 -14.25
C ILE A 222 -3.40 25.08 -13.25
N GLU A 223 -4.28 26.06 -13.12
CA GLU A 223 -4.09 27.22 -12.24
C GLU A 223 -3.97 26.82 -10.77
N GLN A 224 -4.69 25.76 -10.36
CA GLN A 224 -4.61 25.21 -9.01
C GLN A 224 -3.44 24.22 -8.82
N GLY A 225 -2.64 23.97 -9.85
CA GLY A 225 -1.48 23.08 -9.76
C GLY A 225 -1.80 21.58 -9.79
N LEU A 226 -3.06 21.20 -10.01
CA LEU A 226 -3.50 19.80 -10.18
C LEU A 226 -3.08 19.21 -11.53
N ILE A 227 -2.84 20.07 -12.53
CA ILE A 227 -2.23 19.68 -13.80
C ILE A 227 -0.91 20.42 -13.93
N ARG A 228 0.20 19.67 -13.96
CA ARG A 228 1.52 20.22 -14.26
C ARG A 228 1.73 20.24 -15.77
N LYS A 229 1.79 21.45 -16.33
CA LYS A 229 2.20 21.70 -17.72
C LYS A 229 3.72 21.92 -17.79
N VAL A 230 4.38 21.23 -18.73
CA VAL A 230 5.81 21.38 -19.03
C VAL A 230 5.99 21.54 -20.54
N SER A 231 6.67 22.59 -20.96
CA SER A 231 6.96 22.86 -22.39
C SER A 231 8.46 22.78 -22.61
N ILE A 232 8.89 21.91 -23.53
CA ILE A 232 10.29 21.69 -23.88
C ILE A 232 10.49 22.17 -25.31
N THR A 233 11.33 23.20 -25.47
CA THR A 233 11.72 23.73 -26.79
C THR A 233 12.84 22.91 -27.42
N ASN A 234 12.98 23.03 -28.73
CA ASN A 234 14.10 22.45 -29.46
C ASN A 234 15.46 22.93 -28.91
N ARG A 235 15.60 24.22 -28.59
CA ARG A 235 16.82 24.76 -27.97
C ARG A 235 17.15 24.07 -26.65
N GLN A 236 16.18 23.96 -25.73
CA GLN A 236 16.40 23.32 -24.43
C GLN A 236 16.79 21.84 -24.59
N ALA A 237 16.24 21.16 -25.59
CA ALA A 237 16.63 19.80 -25.89
C ALA A 237 18.06 19.71 -26.45
N GLU A 238 18.50 20.64 -27.30
CA GLU A 238 19.89 20.71 -27.79
C GLU A 238 20.90 20.98 -26.67
N GLU A 239 20.57 21.85 -25.71
CA GLU A 239 21.42 22.18 -24.56
C GLU A 239 21.79 20.94 -23.72
N LEU A 240 20.92 19.92 -23.68
CA LEU A 240 21.22 18.66 -22.98
C LEU A 240 22.38 17.87 -23.61
N PHE A 241 22.68 18.11 -24.90
CA PHE A 241 23.63 17.34 -25.69
C PHE A 241 24.91 18.12 -26.06
N THR A 242 25.06 19.39 -25.70
CA THR A 242 26.16 20.28 -26.14
C THR A 242 27.57 19.69 -25.96
N GLU A 243 27.81 18.92 -24.89
CA GLU A 243 29.11 18.29 -24.60
C GLU A 243 29.20 16.83 -25.06
N THR A 244 28.32 16.43 -25.98
CA THR A 244 28.23 15.05 -26.47
C THR A 244 28.39 14.98 -27.98
N ARG A 245 28.70 13.79 -28.48
CA ARG A 245 28.74 13.52 -29.93
C ARG A 245 27.37 13.61 -30.60
N ALA A 246 26.29 13.74 -29.82
CA ALA A 246 24.93 13.88 -30.31
C ALA A 246 24.43 15.35 -30.33
N ALA A 247 25.31 16.32 -30.10
CA ALA A 247 25.03 17.74 -30.31
C ALA A 247 24.73 18.02 -31.79
N GLU A 248 23.77 18.91 -32.07
CA GLU A 248 23.47 19.45 -33.40
C GLU A 248 23.04 18.39 -34.46
N ILE A 249 22.78 17.15 -34.07
CA ILE A 249 22.32 16.09 -35.00
C ILE A 249 20.88 16.33 -35.49
N ASP A 250 20.03 16.98 -34.67
CA ASP A 250 18.63 17.20 -35.00
C ASP A 250 18.45 18.44 -35.89
N GLU A 251 18.40 18.22 -37.20
CA GLU A 251 18.26 19.28 -38.21
C GLU A 251 17.04 20.18 -37.99
N ILE A 252 15.91 19.61 -37.53
CA ILE A 252 14.69 20.36 -37.26
C ILE A 252 14.90 21.26 -36.04
N ALA A 253 15.54 20.73 -34.99
CA ALA A 253 15.84 21.53 -33.79
C ALA A 253 16.72 22.73 -34.12
N ASN A 254 17.75 22.52 -34.95
CA ASN A 254 18.67 23.58 -35.38
C ASN A 254 17.97 24.64 -36.24
N LYS A 255 17.09 24.21 -37.16
CA LYS A 255 16.36 25.12 -38.06
C LYS A 255 15.28 25.93 -37.33
N TYR A 256 14.63 25.33 -36.34
CA TYR A 256 13.52 25.93 -35.59
C TYR A 256 13.75 25.85 -34.07
N PRO A 257 14.73 26.59 -33.52
CA PRO A 257 15.15 26.44 -32.12
C PRO A 257 14.10 26.88 -31.09
N ASN A 258 13.20 27.78 -31.47
CA ASN A 258 12.12 28.28 -30.59
C ASN A 258 10.84 27.43 -30.64
N ASP A 259 10.74 26.48 -31.58
CA ASP A 259 9.58 25.62 -31.70
C ASP A 259 9.58 24.57 -30.57
N LEU A 260 8.38 24.08 -30.23
CA LEU A 260 8.21 23.05 -29.22
C LEU A 260 8.69 21.71 -29.77
N LEU A 261 9.61 21.07 -29.03
CA LEU A 261 9.91 19.66 -29.22
C LEU A 261 8.73 18.82 -28.71
N THR A 262 8.33 19.10 -27.47
CA THR A 262 7.21 18.45 -26.80
C THR A 262 6.63 19.31 -25.69
N GLU A 263 5.37 19.09 -25.39
CA GLU A 263 4.64 19.68 -24.29
C GLU A 263 3.92 18.57 -23.53
N LEU A 264 4.25 18.42 -22.25
CA LEU A 264 3.77 17.38 -21.35
C LEU A 264 2.77 17.95 -20.34
N TYR A 265 1.74 17.19 -20.05
CA TYR A 265 0.78 17.43 -18.98
C TYR A 265 0.76 16.23 -18.06
N VAL A 266 1.06 16.43 -16.79
CA VAL A 266 1.05 15.38 -15.76
C VAL A 266 0.03 15.72 -14.69
N MET A 267 -0.78 14.74 -14.31
CA MET A 267 -1.79 14.85 -13.26
C MET A 267 -2.08 13.50 -12.64
N ASP A 268 -2.62 13.50 -11.43
CA ASP A 268 -3.08 12.27 -10.77
C ASP A 268 -4.60 12.15 -10.85
N LEU A 269 -5.08 11.19 -11.64
CA LEU A 269 -6.49 10.91 -11.80
C LEU A 269 -7.12 10.32 -10.54
N ALA A 270 -6.34 9.74 -9.61
CA ALA A 270 -6.87 9.19 -8.37
C ALA A 270 -7.50 10.29 -7.47
N ILE A 271 -7.04 11.54 -7.60
CA ILE A 271 -7.62 12.70 -6.92
C ILE A 271 -9.05 12.92 -7.45
N PRO A 272 -10.12 12.87 -6.62
CA PRO A 272 -11.49 12.97 -7.10
C PRO A 272 -11.78 14.24 -7.91
N SER A 273 -11.20 15.38 -7.51
CA SER A 273 -11.33 16.65 -8.22
C SER A 273 -10.63 16.65 -9.58
N VAL A 274 -9.65 15.80 -9.84
CA VAL A 274 -9.04 15.63 -11.16
C VAL A 274 -9.80 14.58 -11.96
N GLY A 275 -9.92 13.37 -11.42
CA GLY A 275 -10.52 12.23 -12.09
C GLY A 275 -11.97 12.47 -12.52
N ARG A 276 -12.84 13.00 -11.66
CA ARG A 276 -14.26 13.22 -12.00
C ARG A 276 -14.48 14.34 -13.01
N ASN A 277 -13.61 15.34 -13.06
CA ASN A 277 -13.69 16.42 -14.06
C ASN A 277 -13.15 15.97 -15.43
N LEU A 278 -12.12 15.12 -15.44
CA LEU A 278 -11.46 14.68 -16.67
C LEU A 278 -12.00 13.37 -17.24
N LEU A 279 -12.71 12.56 -16.47
CA LEU A 279 -13.26 11.29 -16.92
C LEU A 279 -14.78 11.36 -17.09
N SER A 280 -15.31 10.52 -17.97
CA SER A 280 -16.74 10.20 -17.94
C SER A 280 -17.08 9.45 -16.64
N PRO A 281 -18.35 9.45 -16.17
CA PRO A 281 -18.74 8.69 -14.98
C PRO A 281 -18.39 7.19 -15.06
N LYS A 282 -18.45 6.60 -16.27
CA LYS A 282 -18.08 5.19 -16.50
C LYS A 282 -16.57 4.98 -16.45
N SER A 283 -15.78 5.86 -17.06
CA SER A 283 -14.31 5.84 -16.94
C SER A 283 -13.84 6.05 -15.50
N TRP A 284 -14.48 6.95 -14.75
CA TRP A 284 -14.19 7.16 -13.34
C TRP A 284 -14.47 5.92 -12.50
N LYS A 285 -15.65 5.32 -12.67
CA LYS A 285 -16.01 4.09 -11.98
C LYS A 285 -15.04 2.95 -12.31
N PHE A 286 -14.69 2.78 -13.58
CA PHE A 286 -13.73 1.77 -14.00
C PHE A 286 -12.35 1.99 -13.37
N LEU A 287 -11.87 3.24 -13.30
CA LEU A 287 -10.62 3.56 -12.62
C LEU A 287 -10.69 3.17 -11.14
N GLN A 288 -11.76 3.55 -10.43
CA GLN A 288 -11.96 3.20 -9.02
C GLN A 288 -12.07 1.69 -8.77
N ASP A 289 -12.73 0.95 -9.67
CA ASP A 289 -12.85 -0.51 -9.56
C ASP A 289 -11.51 -1.23 -9.85
N THR A 290 -10.54 -0.54 -10.48
CA THR A 290 -9.23 -1.09 -10.87
C THR A 290 -8.11 -0.75 -9.88
N LEU A 291 -8.17 0.42 -9.24
CA LEU A 291 -7.18 0.86 -8.26
C LEU A 291 -7.44 0.21 -6.90
N GLU A 292 -6.36 -0.21 -6.23
CA GLU A 292 -6.42 -0.58 -4.83
C GLU A 292 -6.37 0.67 -3.94
N THR A 293 -6.75 0.53 -2.67
CA THR A 293 -6.72 1.64 -1.72
C THR A 293 -5.30 2.19 -1.57
N GLY A 294 -5.13 3.49 -1.84
CA GLY A 294 -3.85 4.19 -1.77
C GLY A 294 -3.08 4.23 -3.09
N ASP A 295 -3.53 3.52 -4.13
CA ASP A 295 -2.90 3.60 -5.44
C ASP A 295 -3.16 4.96 -6.12
N HIS A 296 -2.20 5.36 -6.94
CA HIS A 296 -2.27 6.56 -7.75
C HIS A 296 -2.41 6.23 -9.24
N ALA A 297 -3.00 7.13 -10.00
CA ALA A 297 -3.23 6.99 -11.44
C ALA A 297 -2.72 8.21 -12.19
N MET A 298 -1.43 8.22 -12.50
CA MET A 298 -0.75 9.32 -13.18
C MET A 298 -1.11 9.36 -14.67
N LEU A 299 -1.98 10.29 -15.07
CA LEU A 299 -2.24 10.58 -16.47
C LEU A 299 -1.15 11.51 -17.01
N VAL A 300 -0.52 11.07 -18.09
CA VAL A 300 0.45 11.86 -18.84
C VAL A 300 -0.07 12.07 -20.25
N VAL A 301 -0.11 13.32 -20.69
CA VAL A 301 -0.51 13.71 -22.07
C VAL A 301 0.65 14.46 -22.71
N SER A 302 0.96 14.12 -23.96
CA SER A 302 2.08 14.67 -24.71
C SER A 302 1.66 15.16 -26.08
N THR A 303 2.10 16.37 -26.43
CA THR A 303 1.96 16.92 -27.78
C THR A 303 3.30 17.39 -28.30
N GLY A 304 3.58 17.17 -29.58
CA GLY A 304 4.82 17.57 -30.21
C GLY A 304 5.39 16.44 -31.06
N ARG A 305 6.61 16.65 -31.57
CA ARG A 305 7.28 15.66 -32.43
C ARG A 305 8.01 14.56 -31.66
N TYR A 306 8.20 14.74 -30.35
CA TYR A 306 8.86 13.77 -29.48
C TYR A 306 7.96 13.35 -28.33
N SER A 307 7.47 12.11 -28.37
CA SER A 307 6.53 11.57 -27.39
C SER A 307 7.22 10.66 -26.37
N PHE A 308 6.64 10.57 -25.17
CA PHE A 308 7.03 9.58 -24.17
C PHE A 308 6.52 8.18 -24.52
N VAL A 309 5.42 8.10 -25.28
CA VAL A 309 4.92 6.85 -25.86
C VAL A 309 5.83 6.47 -27.01
N HIS A 310 6.32 5.24 -27.01
CA HIS A 310 7.24 4.74 -28.02
C HIS A 310 6.61 3.54 -28.74
N ASP A 311 6.92 3.34 -30.03
CA ASP A 311 6.34 2.26 -30.85
C ASP A 311 6.54 0.84 -30.28
N LYS A 312 7.53 0.68 -29.38
CA LYS A 312 7.85 -0.59 -28.71
C LYS A 312 7.33 -0.67 -27.26
N THR A 313 6.50 0.26 -26.82
CA THR A 313 5.93 0.22 -25.46
C THR A 313 5.03 -1.01 -25.32
N LEU A 314 5.46 -1.95 -24.46
CA LEU A 314 4.69 -3.15 -24.14
C LEU A 314 3.47 -2.78 -23.28
N ARG A 315 2.34 -3.46 -23.54
CA ARG A 315 1.10 -3.30 -22.79
C ARG A 315 1.31 -3.58 -21.31
N GLY A 316 0.81 -2.70 -20.46
CA GLY A 316 1.01 -2.85 -19.02
C GLY A 316 2.49 -2.88 -18.63
N GLY A 317 3.36 -2.27 -19.44
CA GLY A 317 4.79 -2.17 -19.21
C GLY A 317 5.20 -0.91 -18.45
N ILE A 318 6.50 -0.74 -18.25
CA ILE A 318 7.11 0.44 -17.62
C ILE A 318 7.66 1.34 -18.73
N SER A 319 7.41 2.65 -18.66
CA SER A 319 7.86 3.63 -19.67
C SER A 319 9.39 3.65 -19.83
N ASP A 320 9.88 3.63 -21.07
CA ASP A 320 11.32 3.76 -21.40
C ASP A 320 11.80 5.22 -21.41
N ARG A 321 10.89 6.19 -21.47
CA ARG A 321 11.21 7.61 -21.62
C ARG A 321 10.73 8.49 -20.48
N LEU A 322 9.87 8.01 -19.60
CA LEU A 322 9.35 8.80 -18.48
C LEU A 322 9.49 8.01 -17.18
N PHE A 323 10.26 8.55 -16.25
CA PHE A 323 10.52 7.92 -14.96
C PHE A 323 10.00 8.82 -13.84
N LEU A 324 9.57 8.21 -12.74
CA LEU A 324 9.18 8.90 -11.54
C LEU A 324 10.20 8.60 -10.46
N ARG A 325 10.61 9.64 -9.76
CA ARG A 325 11.45 9.57 -8.57
C ARG A 325 10.82 10.38 -7.46
N GLN A 326 11.12 9.99 -6.24
CA GLN A 326 10.80 10.76 -5.06
C GLN A 326 11.94 10.61 -4.08
N GLU A 327 12.46 11.74 -3.60
CA GLU A 327 13.59 11.74 -2.65
C GLU A 327 14.81 10.95 -3.17
N GLY A 328 15.05 11.03 -4.49
CA GLY A 328 16.15 10.33 -5.16
C GLY A 328 15.88 8.85 -5.47
N LEU A 329 14.85 8.23 -4.92
CA LEU A 329 14.51 6.83 -5.19
C LEU A 329 13.59 6.69 -6.42
N PRO A 330 13.80 5.69 -7.29
CA PRO A 330 12.88 5.42 -8.39
C PRO A 330 11.57 4.80 -7.88
N ILE A 331 10.46 5.26 -8.43
CA ILE A 331 9.11 4.71 -8.19
C ILE A 331 8.60 4.12 -9.50
N GLU A 332 8.20 2.84 -9.46
CA GLU A 332 7.68 2.16 -10.65
C GLU A 332 6.33 2.74 -11.08
N MET A 333 6.28 3.25 -12.30
CA MET A 333 5.06 3.66 -13.00
C MET A 333 4.72 2.65 -14.08
N ARG A 334 3.54 2.03 -13.98
CA ARG A 334 3.12 0.95 -14.86
C ARG A 334 1.88 1.32 -15.63
N ASP A 335 1.88 1.10 -16.94
CA ASP A 335 0.70 1.35 -17.78
C ASP A 335 -0.53 0.55 -17.26
N LEU A 336 -1.66 1.25 -17.12
CA LEU A 336 -2.95 0.65 -16.72
C LEU A 336 -3.70 -0.01 -17.87
N ASP A 337 -3.20 0.08 -19.11
CA ASP A 337 -3.91 -0.33 -20.32
C ASP A 337 -5.27 0.41 -20.43
N PHE A 338 -5.29 1.65 -19.93
CA PHE A 338 -6.49 2.48 -19.85
C PHE A 338 -6.86 3.07 -21.21
N SER A 339 -5.87 3.42 -22.03
CA SER A 339 -6.04 4.07 -23.34
C SER A 339 -6.76 3.18 -24.34
N GLU A 340 -6.33 1.94 -24.51
CA GLU A 340 -6.98 1.04 -25.47
C GLU A 340 -8.42 0.69 -25.09
N ARG A 341 -8.74 0.60 -23.80
CA ARG A 341 -10.11 0.30 -23.35
C ARG A 341 -11.06 1.48 -23.47
N VAL A 342 -10.53 2.70 -23.43
CA VAL A 342 -11.24 3.93 -23.79
C VAL A 342 -11.44 4.00 -25.31
N ASP A 343 -10.45 3.57 -26.10
CA ASP A 343 -10.48 3.64 -27.57
C ASP A 343 -11.24 2.48 -28.25
N LEU A 344 -11.50 1.38 -27.54
CA LEU A 344 -12.28 0.22 -28.01
C LEU A 344 -13.78 0.54 -28.12
N TYR A 345 -14.15 1.30 -29.16
CA TYR A 345 -15.50 1.44 -29.74
C TYR A 345 -16.66 1.83 -28.80
N ASN A 346 -16.38 2.20 -27.55
CA ASN A 346 -17.41 2.43 -26.56
C ASN A 346 -17.41 3.91 -26.16
N PRO A 347 -18.29 4.75 -26.78
CA PRO A 347 -18.29 6.21 -26.63
C PRO A 347 -18.55 6.70 -25.19
N GLU A 348 -18.80 5.76 -24.28
CA GLU A 348 -19.05 6.00 -22.88
C GLU A 348 -17.78 6.10 -22.04
N TYR A 349 -16.67 5.53 -22.51
CA TYR A 349 -15.36 5.68 -21.87
C TYR A 349 -14.65 6.85 -22.56
N THR A 350 -14.32 7.91 -21.83
CA THR A 350 -13.71 9.10 -22.45
C THR A 350 -12.89 9.86 -21.43
N VAL A 351 -11.69 10.26 -21.85
CA VAL A 351 -10.90 11.30 -21.19
C VAL A 351 -11.25 12.64 -21.85
N LYS A 352 -11.84 13.55 -21.09
CA LYS A 352 -12.31 14.87 -21.53
C LYS A 352 -11.12 15.82 -21.67
N LEU A 353 -10.32 15.60 -22.71
CA LEU A 353 -9.23 16.50 -23.07
C LEU A 353 -9.77 17.70 -23.87
N PRO A 354 -9.17 18.90 -23.73
CA PRO A 354 -9.45 20.04 -24.59
C PRO A 354 -9.29 19.70 -26.08
N ALA A 355 -10.02 20.39 -26.95
CA ALA A 355 -10.02 20.11 -28.40
C ALA A 355 -8.62 20.01 -29.03
N ARG A 356 -7.67 20.85 -28.58
CA ARG A 356 -6.28 20.83 -29.06
C ARG A 356 -5.48 19.57 -28.67
N LEU A 357 -5.91 18.87 -27.62
CA LEU A 357 -5.26 17.68 -27.06
C LEU A 357 -5.96 16.38 -27.44
N GLN A 358 -7.04 16.42 -28.23
CA GLN A 358 -7.77 15.20 -28.62
C GLN A 358 -6.95 14.24 -29.49
N LYS A 359 -5.92 14.73 -30.17
CA LYS A 359 -4.97 13.94 -30.98
C LYS A 359 -3.61 13.76 -30.29
N ALA A 360 -3.51 14.13 -29.02
CA ALA A 360 -2.29 13.98 -28.24
C ALA A 360 -2.08 12.51 -27.87
N ASP A 361 -0.83 12.10 -27.74
CA ASP A 361 -0.53 10.82 -27.11
C ASP A 361 -0.78 10.93 -25.62
N TRP A 362 -1.40 9.92 -25.03
CA TRP A 362 -1.62 9.91 -23.58
C TRP A 362 -1.59 8.48 -23.04
N MET A 363 -1.22 8.36 -21.77
CA MET A 363 -1.22 7.08 -21.06
C MET A 363 -1.50 7.32 -19.57
N VAL A 364 -2.14 6.35 -18.93
CA VAL A 364 -2.37 6.36 -17.48
C VAL A 364 -1.46 5.33 -16.84
N TYR A 365 -0.60 5.78 -15.95
CA TYR A 365 0.28 4.91 -15.18
C TYR A 365 -0.27 4.70 -13.77
N ARG A 366 -0.39 3.44 -13.34
CA ARG A 366 -0.59 3.08 -11.93
C ARG A 366 0.74 3.16 -11.20
N VAL A 367 0.69 3.80 -10.04
CA VAL A 367 1.70 3.69 -8.99
C VAL A 367 1.03 3.05 -7.80
N ILE A 368 1.60 1.95 -7.32
CA ILE A 368 1.05 1.19 -6.20
C ILE A 368 1.36 1.85 -4.86
N ASP A 369 0.41 1.81 -3.91
CA ASP A 369 0.58 2.32 -2.54
C ASP A 369 1.82 1.70 -1.85
N THR A 370 2.06 0.40 -2.08
CA THR A 370 3.19 -0.33 -1.50
C THR A 370 4.56 0.17 -1.96
N SER A 371 4.64 0.99 -3.00
CA SER A 371 5.88 1.71 -3.37
C SER A 371 6.27 2.80 -2.36
N GLY A 372 5.37 3.15 -1.42
CA GLY A 372 5.58 4.18 -0.41
C GLY A 372 5.64 5.59 -0.99
N ILE A 373 4.92 5.83 -2.08
CA ILE A 373 4.78 7.17 -2.66
C ILE A 373 4.06 8.10 -1.67
N ASP A 374 4.65 9.26 -1.37
CA ASP A 374 4.04 10.29 -0.53
C ASP A 374 3.51 11.44 -1.38
N ILE A 375 2.19 11.60 -1.46
CA ILE A 375 1.58 12.62 -2.31
C ILE A 375 1.83 14.06 -1.81
N ALA A 376 2.20 14.22 -0.53
CA ALA A 376 2.59 15.50 0.04
C ALA A 376 3.99 15.95 -0.38
N LEU A 377 4.84 15.01 -0.79
CA LEU A 377 6.19 15.30 -1.24
C LEU A 377 6.23 15.53 -2.76
N PRO A 378 7.19 16.32 -3.25
CA PRO A 378 7.33 16.50 -4.68
C PRO A 378 7.61 15.21 -5.44
N LEU A 379 6.90 15.05 -6.55
CA LEU A 379 7.07 13.97 -7.51
C LEU A 379 8.02 14.47 -8.61
N ASP A 380 9.24 13.93 -8.64
CA ASP A 380 10.29 14.31 -9.57
C ASP A 380 10.24 13.38 -10.80
N PHE A 381 9.84 13.93 -11.94
CA PHE A 381 9.80 13.21 -13.21
C PHE A 381 11.09 13.44 -14.00
N GLU A 382 11.64 12.34 -14.55
CA GLU A 382 12.74 12.39 -15.51
C GLU A 382 12.21 12.01 -16.89
N PHE A 383 12.23 12.95 -17.83
CA PHE A 383 11.87 12.71 -19.23
C PHE A 383 13.12 12.52 -20.09
N SER A 384 13.35 11.29 -20.55
CA SER A 384 14.51 10.90 -21.32
C SER A 384 14.33 11.18 -22.82
N ILE A 385 15.31 11.90 -23.36
CA ILE A 385 15.49 12.17 -24.79
C ILE A 385 16.72 11.36 -25.22
N SER A 386 16.51 10.43 -26.13
CA SER A 386 17.56 9.58 -26.69
C SER A 386 17.85 9.96 -28.14
N ARG A 387 19.13 10.07 -28.48
CA ARG A 387 19.64 10.27 -29.85
C ARG A 387 20.60 9.15 -30.22
N GLY A 388 20.27 8.43 -31.27
CA GLY A 388 21.06 7.32 -31.81
C GLY A 388 20.43 6.87 -33.13
N ASP A 389 21.27 6.41 -34.05
CA ASP A 389 20.84 5.91 -35.35
C ASP A 389 21.05 4.40 -35.36
N ASP A 390 19.97 3.61 -35.40
CA ASP A 390 20.06 2.12 -35.40
C ASP A 390 20.82 1.60 -36.65
N ILE A 391 21.02 2.46 -37.66
CA ILE A 391 21.61 2.13 -38.97
C ILE A 391 23.15 2.20 -38.94
N VAL A 392 23.72 3.05 -38.10
CA VAL A 392 25.18 3.25 -37.97
C VAL A 392 25.50 2.98 -36.51
N TYR A 393 26.24 1.91 -36.21
CA TYR A 393 26.64 1.38 -34.87
C TYR A 393 27.22 2.41 -33.86
N LEU A 394 26.55 3.54 -33.66
CA LEU A 394 26.83 4.62 -32.74
C LEU A 394 26.04 4.33 -31.47
N PRO A 395 26.66 4.44 -30.30
CA PRO A 395 25.95 4.26 -29.04
C PRO A 395 24.87 5.34 -28.92
N THR A 396 23.64 4.90 -28.65
CA THR A 396 22.53 5.80 -28.31
C THR A 396 22.90 6.60 -27.07
N ILE A 397 22.86 7.94 -27.20
CA ILE A 397 23.11 8.85 -26.09
C ILE A 397 21.75 9.28 -25.55
N THR A 398 21.49 8.98 -24.28
CA THR A 398 20.28 9.40 -23.58
C THR A 398 20.59 10.49 -22.57
N LYS A 399 19.81 11.57 -22.63
CA LYS A 399 19.82 12.68 -21.68
C LYS A 399 18.42 12.85 -21.10
N SER A 400 18.32 13.44 -19.91
CA SER A 400 17.01 13.61 -19.26
C SER A 400 16.74 15.08 -18.95
N PHE A 401 15.50 15.46 -19.22
CA PHE A 401 14.91 16.71 -18.79
C PHE A 401 14.08 16.43 -17.54
N ASN A 402 14.44 17.07 -16.42
CA ASN A 402 13.80 16.82 -15.13
C ASN A 402 12.76 17.90 -14.85
N PHE A 403 11.61 17.49 -14.32
CA PHE A 403 10.57 18.42 -13.86
C PHE A 403 9.85 17.87 -12.64
N ARG A 404 9.20 18.77 -11.90
CA ARG A 404 8.55 18.46 -10.62
C ARG A 404 7.05 18.68 -10.70
N TYR A 405 6.30 17.77 -10.10
CA TYR A 405 4.86 17.86 -9.86
C TYR A 405 4.60 17.79 -8.35
N THR A 406 3.78 18.71 -7.84
CA THR A 406 3.41 18.79 -6.42
C THR A 406 1.91 18.90 -6.34
N VAL A 407 1.29 18.04 -5.56
CA VAL A 407 -0.15 18.12 -5.30
C VAL A 407 -0.40 19.20 -4.25
N PRO A 408 -1.43 20.06 -4.42
CA PRO A 408 -1.75 21.06 -3.40
C PRO A 408 -2.24 20.42 -2.10
N GLU A 409 -1.88 21.01 -0.95
CA GLU A 409 -2.21 20.54 0.41
C GLU A 409 -3.70 20.27 0.65
N ALA A 410 -4.58 20.93 -0.08
CA ALA A 410 -6.02 20.73 0.06
C ALA A 410 -6.49 19.32 -0.34
N TYR A 411 -5.74 18.60 -1.18
CA TYR A 411 -6.21 17.34 -1.81
C TYR A 411 -5.66 16.08 -1.15
N TYR A 412 -4.93 16.22 -0.05
CA TYR A 412 -4.44 15.10 0.72
C TYR A 412 -4.52 15.40 2.22
N PHE A 413 -4.44 14.35 3.02
CA PHE A 413 -4.30 14.45 4.45
C PHE A 413 -3.17 13.56 4.91
N GLU A 414 -2.43 13.99 5.94
CA GLU A 414 -1.47 13.13 6.62
C GLU A 414 -2.20 12.32 7.69
N PRO A 415 -2.04 10.98 7.72
CA PRO A 415 -2.54 10.18 8.83
C PRO A 415 -1.96 10.70 10.14
N ASP A 416 -2.84 11.04 11.09
CA ASP A 416 -2.42 11.61 12.37
C ASP A 416 -1.58 10.60 13.16
N SER A 417 -0.33 10.95 13.45
CA SER A 417 0.61 10.13 14.25
C SER A 417 0.06 9.75 15.62
N ALA A 418 -0.85 10.57 16.16
CA ALA A 418 -1.55 10.27 17.41
C ALA A 418 -2.34 8.95 17.34
N ASN A 419 -2.84 8.53 16.17
CA ASN A 419 -3.61 7.30 15.99
C ASN A 419 -2.79 6.02 16.15
N LYS A 420 -1.45 6.07 16.12
CA LYS A 420 -0.60 4.89 16.42
C LYS A 420 -0.58 4.55 17.90
N THR A 421 -0.65 5.55 18.77
CA THR A 421 -0.64 5.35 20.22
C THR A 421 -2.00 4.86 20.70
N TRP A 422 -2.04 3.73 21.41
CA TRP A 422 -3.24 3.24 22.12
C TRP A 422 -3.94 4.35 22.92
N VAL A 423 -3.18 5.32 23.46
CA VAL A 423 -3.71 6.49 24.18
C VAL A 423 -4.78 7.26 23.39
N SER A 424 -4.63 7.42 22.07
CA SER A 424 -5.60 8.17 21.26
C SER A 424 -6.91 7.40 21.05
N ILE A 425 -6.85 6.07 20.95
CA ILE A 425 -8.04 5.21 20.88
C ILE A 425 -8.85 5.35 22.17
N TRP A 426 -8.17 5.40 23.32
CA TRP A 426 -8.80 5.64 24.62
C TRP A 426 -9.44 7.03 24.71
N GLN A 427 -8.78 8.07 24.18
CA GLN A 427 -9.34 9.43 24.15
C GLN A 427 -10.56 9.52 23.23
N LYS A 428 -10.52 8.90 22.05
CA LYS A 428 -11.65 8.87 21.11
C LYS A 428 -12.86 8.12 21.68
N ARG A 429 -12.62 7.02 22.41
CA ARG A 429 -13.68 6.20 23.04
C ARG A 429 -14.00 6.61 24.48
N GLN A 430 -13.62 7.80 24.93
CA GLN A 430 -13.83 8.25 26.31
C GLN A 430 -15.31 8.19 26.74
N TRP A 431 -16.23 8.54 25.82
CA TRP A 431 -17.67 8.50 26.10
C TRP A 431 -18.17 7.08 26.30
N ASP A 432 -17.81 6.16 25.40
CA ASP A 432 -18.12 4.73 25.51
C ASP A 432 -17.63 4.17 26.86
N LEU A 433 -16.39 4.50 27.23
CA LEU A 433 -15.76 4.06 28.47
C LEU A 433 -16.44 4.62 29.71
N THR A 434 -16.85 5.89 29.70
CA THR A 434 -17.61 6.48 30.83
C THR A 434 -18.97 5.82 31.03
N ILE A 435 -19.69 5.52 29.94
CA ILE A 435 -20.99 4.83 30.03
C ILE A 435 -20.81 3.39 30.52
N LEU A 436 -19.79 2.69 30.01
CA LEU A 436 -19.44 1.35 30.48
C LEU A 436 -19.09 1.36 31.98
N ALA A 437 -18.21 2.26 32.41
CA ALA A 437 -17.80 2.39 33.80
C ALA A 437 -19.00 2.69 34.71
N ALA A 438 -19.91 3.59 34.29
CA ALA A 438 -21.14 3.88 35.02
C ALA A 438 -22.03 2.64 35.14
N GLY A 439 -22.22 1.88 34.06
CA GLY A 439 -22.97 0.62 34.06
C GLY A 439 -22.38 -0.44 35.00
N LEU A 440 -21.06 -0.59 35.00
CA LEU A 440 -20.35 -1.52 35.90
C LEU A 440 -20.44 -1.09 37.38
N ILE A 441 -20.37 0.21 37.67
CA ILE A 441 -20.57 0.72 39.03
C ILE A 441 -21.99 0.44 39.52
N VAL A 442 -23.00 0.69 38.68
CA VAL A 442 -24.40 0.37 39.00
C VAL A 442 -24.56 -1.11 39.32
N LEU A 443 -23.94 -1.99 38.53
CA LEU A 443 -23.94 -3.43 38.78
C LEU A 443 -23.29 -3.77 40.13
N CYS A 444 -22.12 -3.21 40.45
CA CYS A 444 -21.46 -3.41 41.74
C CYS A 444 -22.34 -2.98 42.92
N VAL A 445 -22.99 -1.82 42.83
CA VAL A 445 -23.89 -1.33 43.89
C VAL A 445 -25.05 -2.30 44.13
N VAL A 446 -25.62 -2.83 43.04
CA VAL A 446 -26.71 -3.82 43.10
C VAL A 446 -26.25 -5.12 43.75
N LEU A 447 -25.04 -5.60 43.41
CA LEU A 447 -24.47 -6.82 43.98
C LEU A 447 -24.07 -6.67 45.46
N LEU A 448 -23.70 -5.46 45.89
CA LEU A 448 -23.39 -5.16 47.30
C LEU A 448 -24.64 -5.03 48.19
N LYS A 449 -25.82 -4.76 47.62
CA LYS A 449 -27.07 -4.57 48.38
C LYS A 449 -28.16 -5.60 48.02
N PRO A 450 -27.92 -6.91 48.21
CA PRO A 450 -28.88 -7.94 47.82
C PRO A 450 -30.22 -7.80 48.55
N LYS A 451 -30.23 -7.37 49.82
CA LYS A 451 -31.48 -7.18 50.59
C LYS A 451 -32.44 -6.14 49.99
N PHE A 452 -31.92 -5.10 49.32
CA PHE A 452 -32.75 -4.07 48.70
C PHE A 452 -33.36 -4.55 47.37
N VAL A 453 -32.57 -5.29 46.60
CA VAL A 453 -32.95 -5.74 45.25
C VAL A 453 -33.82 -7.00 45.30
N MET A 454 -33.61 -7.86 46.30
CA MET A 454 -34.37 -9.10 46.50
C MET A 454 -35.66 -8.89 47.31
N ALA A 455 -35.95 -7.68 47.77
CA ALA A 455 -37.16 -7.38 48.56
C ALA A 455 -38.45 -7.57 47.75
N GLN A 456 -38.40 -7.38 46.42
CA GLN A 456 -39.54 -7.58 45.53
C GLN A 456 -39.10 -8.28 44.23
N PRO A 457 -39.66 -9.46 43.90
CA PRO A 457 -39.24 -10.24 42.74
C PRO A 457 -39.47 -9.51 41.40
N LYS A 458 -40.49 -8.65 41.33
CA LYS A 458 -40.76 -7.83 40.14
C LYS A 458 -39.65 -6.82 39.85
N HIS A 459 -39.08 -6.18 40.87
CA HIS A 459 -38.00 -5.19 40.69
C HIS A 459 -36.72 -5.85 40.19
N LEU A 460 -36.38 -7.02 40.73
CA LEU A 460 -35.23 -7.80 40.26
C LEU A 460 -35.38 -8.19 38.78
N GLN A 461 -36.56 -8.66 38.38
CA GLN A 461 -36.80 -9.10 37.01
C GLN A 461 -36.72 -7.93 36.01
N ILE A 462 -37.34 -6.79 36.33
CA ILE A 462 -37.29 -5.59 35.48
C ILE A 462 -35.85 -5.10 35.36
N PHE A 463 -35.15 -4.92 36.49
CA PHE A 463 -33.78 -4.43 36.49
C PHE A 463 -32.84 -5.37 35.73
N ARG A 464 -32.93 -6.69 35.95
CA ARG A 464 -32.13 -7.68 35.22
C ARG A 464 -32.41 -7.62 33.72
N THR A 465 -33.66 -7.52 33.31
CA THR A 465 -34.01 -7.42 31.89
C THR A 465 -33.45 -6.15 31.27
N CYS A 466 -33.59 -5.01 31.93
CA CYS A 466 -33.00 -3.74 31.48
C CYS A 466 -31.48 -3.82 31.36
N TYR A 467 -30.82 -4.45 32.34
CA TYR A 467 -29.36 -4.61 32.32
C TYR A 467 -28.91 -5.54 31.19
N LEU A 468 -29.61 -6.65 30.94
CA LEU A 468 -29.30 -7.55 29.82
C LEU A 468 -29.52 -6.88 28.46
N VAL A 469 -30.55 -6.03 28.33
CA VAL A 469 -30.77 -5.21 27.13
C VAL A 469 -29.62 -4.21 26.94
N PHE A 470 -29.16 -3.56 28.01
CA PHE A 470 -27.98 -2.69 27.98
C PHE A 470 -26.73 -3.47 27.56
N THR A 471 -26.48 -4.64 28.16
CA THR A 471 -25.37 -5.51 27.78
C THR A 471 -25.43 -5.93 26.31
N LEU A 472 -26.61 -6.31 25.80
CA LEU A 472 -26.77 -6.76 24.42
C LEU A 472 -26.54 -5.63 23.40
N PHE A 473 -27.25 -4.51 23.56
CA PHE A 473 -27.24 -3.44 22.56
C PHE A 473 -26.05 -2.49 22.72
N PHE A 474 -25.74 -2.08 23.96
CA PHE A 474 -24.65 -1.14 24.19
C PHE A 474 -23.30 -1.86 24.24
N ILE A 475 -23.11 -2.82 25.16
CA ILE A 475 -21.80 -3.48 25.32
C ILE A 475 -21.47 -4.36 24.10
N GLY A 476 -22.43 -5.15 23.64
CA GLY A 476 -22.27 -6.05 22.50
C GLY A 476 -22.29 -5.32 21.15
N TRP A 477 -23.45 -4.78 20.76
CA TRP A 477 -23.65 -4.29 19.39
C TRP A 477 -22.93 -2.98 19.08
N TYR A 478 -23.06 -1.98 19.97
CA TYR A 478 -22.48 -0.66 19.76
C TYR A 478 -20.98 -0.63 20.10
N ALA A 479 -20.62 -1.06 21.31
CA ALA A 479 -19.26 -0.98 21.82
C ALA A 479 -18.35 -2.13 21.39
N GLN A 480 -18.91 -3.24 20.88
CA GLN A 480 -18.16 -4.43 20.45
C GLN A 480 -17.25 -5.03 21.55
N GLY A 481 -17.64 -4.89 22.82
CA GLY A 481 -16.89 -5.43 23.96
C GLY A 481 -17.11 -6.94 24.09
N GLN A 482 -16.24 -7.75 23.49
CA GLN A 482 -16.38 -9.21 23.47
C GLN A 482 -15.33 -9.90 24.34
N LEU A 483 -15.80 -10.66 25.33
CA LEU A 483 -14.97 -11.52 26.16
C LEU A 483 -14.83 -12.88 25.46
N SER A 484 -13.70 -13.10 24.79
CA SER A 484 -13.44 -14.31 24.00
C SER A 484 -12.25 -15.11 24.52
N ILE A 485 -12.27 -16.42 24.25
CA ILE A 485 -11.13 -17.32 24.46
C ILE A 485 -9.90 -16.85 23.68
N VAL A 486 -10.11 -16.20 22.53
CA VAL A 486 -9.05 -15.65 21.66
C VAL A 486 -8.15 -14.69 22.42
N ASN A 487 -8.74 -13.89 23.31
CA ASN A 487 -7.99 -12.94 24.13
C ASN A 487 -7.07 -13.70 25.08
N ILE A 488 -7.57 -14.74 25.76
CA ILE A 488 -6.76 -15.57 26.66
C ILE A 488 -5.64 -16.27 25.87
N THR A 489 -5.94 -16.91 24.74
CA THR A 489 -4.95 -17.60 23.93
C THR A 489 -3.90 -16.65 23.36
N GLY A 490 -4.31 -15.43 22.97
CA GLY A 490 -3.41 -14.38 22.50
C GLY A 490 -2.48 -13.89 23.62
N THR A 491 -2.98 -13.72 24.85
CA THR A 491 -2.15 -13.40 26.02
C THR A 491 -1.09 -14.46 26.27
N ILE A 492 -1.49 -15.74 26.28
CA ILE A 492 -0.58 -16.86 26.54
C ILE A 492 0.48 -16.96 25.44
N GLN A 493 0.08 -16.84 24.16
CA GLN A 493 1.01 -16.86 23.02
C GLN A 493 2.01 -15.70 23.07
N SER A 494 1.56 -14.48 23.37
CA SER A 494 2.44 -13.31 23.49
C SER A 494 3.46 -13.49 24.62
N LEU A 495 3.03 -13.96 25.79
CA LEU A 495 3.92 -14.26 26.92
C LEU A 495 4.94 -15.36 26.61
N MET A 496 4.51 -16.43 25.92
CA MET A 496 5.41 -17.52 25.50
C MET A 496 6.44 -17.07 24.46
N ALA A 497 6.09 -16.10 23.61
CA ALA A 497 6.98 -15.54 22.59
C ALA A 497 7.89 -14.40 23.10
N GLY A 498 7.84 -14.06 24.40
CA GLY A 498 8.57 -12.90 24.95
C GLY A 498 8.03 -11.55 24.50
N GLY A 499 6.79 -11.52 23.98
CA GLY A 499 6.14 -10.33 23.45
C GLY A 499 5.51 -9.43 24.51
N ASN A 500 5.13 -8.22 24.09
CA ASN A 500 4.45 -7.23 24.91
C ASN A 500 2.92 -7.42 24.86
N LEU A 501 2.22 -7.15 25.98
CA LEU A 501 0.75 -7.18 26.08
C LEU A 501 0.07 -5.93 25.46
N ASN A 502 0.83 -5.06 24.80
CA ASN A 502 0.34 -3.83 24.18
C ASN A 502 -0.87 -4.01 23.24
N PHE A 503 -1.01 -5.15 22.57
CA PHE A 503 -2.17 -5.43 21.71
C PHE A 503 -3.51 -5.28 22.44
N PHE A 504 -3.57 -5.61 23.74
CA PHE A 504 -4.78 -5.42 24.55
C PHE A 504 -5.17 -3.95 24.77
N LEU A 505 -4.20 -3.03 24.73
CA LEU A 505 -4.45 -1.61 24.93
C LEU A 505 -5.20 -0.98 23.73
N TYR A 506 -5.20 -1.64 22.58
CA TYR A 506 -5.92 -1.21 21.38
C TYR A 506 -7.43 -1.52 21.43
N ASP A 507 -7.88 -2.43 22.31
CA ASP A 507 -9.30 -2.67 22.59
C ASP A 507 -9.65 -2.28 24.04
N PRO A 508 -9.91 -0.98 24.31
CA PRO A 508 -10.13 -0.49 25.67
C PRO A 508 -11.39 -1.07 26.32
N MET A 509 -12.44 -1.36 25.56
CA MET A 509 -13.70 -1.87 26.11
C MET A 509 -13.53 -3.29 26.63
N THR A 510 -12.92 -4.14 25.81
CA THR A 510 -12.65 -5.53 26.18
C THR A 510 -11.65 -5.62 27.33
N LEU A 511 -10.63 -4.76 27.37
CA LEU A 511 -9.69 -4.68 28.49
C LEU A 511 -10.40 -4.34 29.82
N VAL A 512 -11.23 -3.29 29.83
CA VAL A 512 -11.97 -2.87 31.03
C VAL A 512 -12.93 -3.96 31.51
N LEU A 513 -13.62 -4.62 30.58
CA LEU A 513 -14.50 -5.75 30.90
C LEU A 513 -13.72 -6.94 31.48
N TRP A 514 -12.57 -7.30 30.90
CA TRP A 514 -11.71 -8.36 31.44
C TRP A 514 -11.22 -8.03 32.84
N ALA A 515 -10.73 -6.81 33.06
CA ALA A 515 -10.28 -6.35 34.38
C ALA A 515 -11.41 -6.45 35.41
N PHE A 516 -12.62 -6.01 35.05
CA PHE A 516 -13.79 -6.10 35.91
C PHE A 516 -14.21 -7.55 36.19
N VAL A 517 -14.30 -8.40 35.16
CA VAL A 517 -14.73 -9.80 35.33
C VAL A 517 -13.71 -10.58 36.15
N ILE A 518 -12.41 -10.38 35.95
CA ILE A 518 -11.37 -11.02 36.76
C ILE A 518 -11.54 -10.64 38.23
N LEU A 519 -11.67 -9.35 38.52
CA LEU A 519 -11.80 -8.86 39.90
C LEU A 519 -13.09 -9.35 40.56
N THR A 520 -14.22 -9.25 39.86
CA THR A 520 -15.52 -9.68 40.39
C THR A 520 -15.65 -11.19 40.51
N PHE A 521 -14.94 -11.97 39.69
CA PHE A 521 -14.92 -13.42 39.77
C PHE A 521 -14.41 -13.91 41.13
N PHE A 522 -13.37 -13.28 41.69
CA PHE A 522 -12.88 -13.66 43.02
C PHE A 522 -13.81 -13.26 44.16
N ILE A 523 -14.60 -12.19 43.99
CA ILE A 523 -15.45 -11.65 45.06
C ILE A 523 -16.84 -12.31 45.05
N TRP A 524 -17.47 -12.42 43.89
CA TRP A 524 -18.87 -12.90 43.71
C TRP A 524 -18.98 -14.17 42.86
N GLY A 525 -17.87 -14.74 42.42
CA GLY A 525 -17.84 -15.93 41.57
C GLY A 525 -18.31 -15.64 40.13
N ARG A 526 -18.70 -16.70 39.42
CA ARG A 526 -19.16 -16.61 38.01
C ARG A 526 -20.50 -15.89 37.82
N GLY A 527 -21.24 -15.63 38.90
CA GLY A 527 -22.62 -15.10 38.85
C GLY A 527 -22.70 -13.66 38.35
N THR A 528 -21.64 -12.88 38.49
CA THR A 528 -21.52 -11.52 37.90
C THR A 528 -21.54 -11.57 36.38
N PHE A 529 -20.73 -12.46 35.81
CA PHE A 529 -20.62 -12.59 34.36
C PHE A 529 -21.86 -13.26 33.77
N CYS A 530 -22.14 -14.51 34.13
CA CYS A 530 -23.27 -15.27 33.57
C CYS A 530 -24.63 -14.65 33.90
N GLY A 531 -24.77 -13.93 35.02
CA GLY A 531 -26.04 -13.35 35.42
C GLY A 531 -26.42 -12.05 34.71
N TRP A 532 -25.41 -11.24 34.32
CA TRP A 532 -25.60 -9.82 34.01
C TRP A 532 -24.82 -9.35 32.77
N LEU A 533 -23.57 -9.77 32.61
CA LEU A 533 -22.72 -9.37 31.48
C LEU A 533 -22.79 -10.35 30.30
N CYS A 534 -23.32 -11.54 30.49
CA CYS A 534 -23.67 -12.47 29.43
C CYS A 534 -25.16 -12.26 29.05
N PRO A 535 -25.47 -11.82 27.83
CA PRO A 535 -26.86 -11.65 27.40
C PRO A 535 -27.62 -13.00 27.29
N PHE A 536 -26.88 -14.11 27.22
CA PHE A 536 -27.44 -15.45 27.07
C PHE A 536 -27.65 -16.21 28.38
N GLY A 537 -27.14 -15.70 29.51
CA GLY A 537 -27.16 -16.38 30.81
C GLY A 537 -25.93 -17.23 31.04
#